data_AF-A0A358GMF2-F1
#
_entry.id   AF-A0A358GMF2-F1
#
_cell.length_a   1.000
_cell.length_b   1.000
_cell.length_c   1.000
_cell.angle_alpha   90.00
_cell.angle_beta   90.00
_cell.angle_gamma   90.00
#
_symmetry.space_group_name_H-M   'P 1'
#
loop_
_entity.id
_entity.type
_entity.pdbx_description
1 polymer ?
#
loop_
_entity_poly.entity_id
_entity_poly.type
_entity_poly.pdbx_seq_one_letter_code
_entity_poly.pdbx_strand_id
1 'polypeptide(L)'
;MSDNPFKGYRITSSFGYRIHPISGGQTFHRGIDLVTEPWNGPIHAFMAGTVRFAAEGATGSGFGGYGLTVAVQDHRGYLHCYAHLSQMAVKVGQQIKQGQLLGNQGSTGESTGPHVHYEVRKSSTPSYGYTASENGVVDPGIYLQSEYNSTVEGPEETPMTMEERERLRAMEKMLESQSAWIQQQKNISSMACPSWAEEAYRYYQPFIMNDTGSYDFWRLLVIMYRKEKGIKVSSSSSG
;
A
#
# COMPACT_ATOMS: atom_id res chain seq x y z
N MET A 1 0.12 31.19 2.47
CA MET A 1 -0.81 30.97 3.60
C MET A 1 -1.01 29.46 3.67
N SER A 2 -0.66 28.82 4.78
CA SER A 2 -0.80 27.36 4.91
C SER A 2 -2.29 27.02 4.88
N ASP A 3 -2.76 26.45 3.78
CA ASP A 3 -4.15 26.03 3.63
C ASP A 3 -4.47 24.99 4.71
N ASN A 4 -5.43 25.31 5.58
CA ASN A 4 -5.93 24.37 6.59
C ASN A 4 -6.57 23.18 5.85
N PRO A 5 -6.02 21.95 5.98
CA PRO A 5 -6.52 20.80 5.22
C PRO A 5 -7.93 20.36 5.63
N PHE A 6 -8.41 20.82 6.79
CA PHE A 6 -9.74 20.53 7.33
C PHE A 6 -10.72 21.70 7.17
N LYS A 7 -10.51 22.58 6.19
CA LYS A 7 -11.43 23.67 5.88
C LYS A 7 -12.87 23.13 5.70
N GLY A 8 -13.83 23.68 6.44
CA GLY A 8 -15.22 23.20 6.46
C GLY A 8 -15.54 22.18 7.55
N TYR A 9 -14.54 21.78 8.34
CA TYR A 9 -14.69 20.92 9.50
C TYR A 9 -14.26 21.64 10.78
N ARG A 10 -14.91 21.29 11.89
CA ARG A 10 -14.51 21.67 13.26
C ARG A 10 -13.83 20.47 13.91
N ILE A 11 -12.61 20.65 14.41
CA ILE A 11 -11.88 19.62 15.14
C ILE A 11 -12.46 19.52 16.56
N THR A 12 -12.90 18.32 16.96
CA THR A 12 -13.42 18.04 18.31
C THR A 12 -12.43 17.24 19.16
N SER A 13 -11.56 16.44 18.54
CA SER A 13 -10.46 15.76 19.22
C SER A 13 -9.24 15.65 18.31
N SER A 14 -8.08 16.13 18.78
CA SER A 14 -6.83 16.10 18.03
C SER A 14 -6.14 14.73 18.08
N PHE A 15 -5.22 14.49 17.14
CA PHE A 15 -4.33 13.34 17.13
C PHE A 15 -3.35 13.37 18.31
N GLY A 16 -2.96 12.19 18.81
CA GLY A 16 -1.89 12.03 19.80
C GLY A 16 -2.36 11.58 21.18
N TYR A 17 -1.44 11.63 22.16
CA TYR A 17 -1.73 11.26 23.55
C TYR A 17 -2.66 12.28 24.21
N ARG A 18 -3.72 11.78 24.83
CA ARG A 18 -4.67 12.55 25.63
C ARG A 18 -4.90 11.89 26.98
N ILE A 19 -5.18 12.69 28.00
CA ILE A 19 -5.62 12.17 29.29
C ILE A 19 -7.07 11.73 29.14
N HIS A 20 -7.36 10.46 29.48
CA HIS A 20 -8.71 9.93 29.44
C HIS A 20 -9.59 10.69 30.45
N PRO A 21 -10.71 11.30 30.00
CA PRO A 21 -11.46 12.27 30.81
C PRO A 21 -12.08 11.66 32.07
N ILE A 22 -12.25 10.33 32.12
CA ILE A 22 -12.92 9.63 33.23
C ILE A 22 -11.92 8.85 34.09
N SER A 23 -10.84 8.31 33.52
CA SER A 23 -9.92 7.40 34.23
C SER A 23 -8.55 8.01 34.52
N GLY A 24 -8.24 9.20 33.98
CA GLY A 24 -6.95 9.87 34.17
C GLY A 24 -5.76 9.20 33.47
N GLY A 25 -5.93 8.02 32.86
CA GLY A 25 -4.88 7.33 32.12
C GLY A 25 -4.59 8.00 30.77
N GLN A 26 -3.34 7.95 30.31
CA GLN A 26 -3.03 8.37 28.93
C GLN A 26 -3.65 7.39 27.94
N THR A 27 -4.40 7.91 26.97
CA THR A 27 -4.92 7.18 25.83
C THR A 27 -4.39 7.82 24.56
N PHE A 28 -3.99 7.00 23.59
CA PHE A 28 -3.50 7.50 22.31
C PHE A 28 -4.65 7.57 21.30
N HIS A 29 -4.93 8.77 20.81
CA HIS A 29 -5.89 9.00 19.75
C HIS A 29 -5.19 8.91 18.40
N ARG A 30 -5.49 7.84 17.64
CA ARG A 30 -4.82 7.47 16.38
C ARG A 30 -5.23 8.31 15.17
N GLY A 31 -6.24 9.15 15.34
CA GLY A 31 -6.82 9.96 14.29
C GLY A 31 -7.18 11.35 14.81
N ILE A 32 -8.02 12.02 14.04
CA ILE A 32 -8.60 13.31 14.39
C ILE A 32 -10.12 13.19 14.25
N ASP A 33 -10.84 13.68 15.25
CA ASP A 33 -12.30 13.71 15.23
C ASP A 33 -12.75 15.05 14.67
N LEU A 34 -13.54 14.98 13.61
CA LEU A 34 -14.00 16.13 12.83
C LEU A 34 -15.52 16.15 12.79
N VAL A 35 -16.08 17.36 12.89
CA VAL A 35 -17.51 17.60 12.74
C VAL A 35 -17.76 18.55 11.58
N THR A 36 -18.73 18.22 10.74
CA THR A 36 -19.31 19.10 9.72
C THR A 36 -20.76 19.42 10.07
N GLU A 37 -21.27 20.50 9.47
CA GLU A 37 -22.66 20.94 9.61
C GLU A 37 -23.41 20.72 8.29
N PRO A 38 -24.69 20.29 8.32
CA PRO A 38 -25.45 19.85 9.50
C PRO A 38 -24.90 18.53 10.07
N TRP A 39 -25.48 18.01 11.16
CA TRP A 39 -24.98 16.81 11.86
C TRP A 39 -24.85 15.54 10.98
N ASN A 40 -25.49 15.48 9.82
CA ASN A 40 -25.37 14.43 8.80
C ASN A 40 -24.69 14.94 7.50
N GLY A 41 -23.88 15.99 7.61
CA GLY A 41 -23.26 16.69 6.49
C GLY A 41 -22.31 15.81 5.68
N PRO A 42 -21.93 16.26 4.48
CA PRO A 42 -21.13 15.47 3.55
C PRO A 42 -19.67 15.32 4.03
N ILE A 43 -19.15 14.10 3.93
CA ILE A 43 -17.73 13.79 4.15
C ILE A 43 -17.07 13.61 2.79
N HIS A 44 -16.09 14.48 2.51
CA HIS A 44 -15.33 14.46 1.27
C HIS A 44 -13.94 13.85 1.49
N ALA A 45 -13.36 13.30 0.43
CA ALA A 45 -12.02 12.75 0.47
C ALA A 45 -10.97 13.87 0.62
N PHE A 46 -10.12 13.76 1.64
CA PHE A 46 -8.98 14.67 1.82
C PHE A 46 -7.85 14.38 0.83
N MET A 47 -7.77 13.17 0.28
CA MET A 47 -6.77 12.78 -0.72
C MET A 47 -7.41 11.99 -1.85
N ALA A 48 -6.84 12.11 -3.05
CA ALA A 48 -7.15 11.21 -4.16
C ALA A 48 -6.57 9.81 -3.90
N GLY A 49 -7.19 8.79 -4.48
CA GLY A 49 -6.71 7.42 -4.29
C GLY A 49 -7.71 6.35 -4.73
N THR A 50 -7.47 5.12 -4.28
CA THR A 50 -8.34 3.96 -4.55
C THR A 50 -9.01 3.48 -3.27
N VAL A 51 -10.33 3.31 -3.30
CA VAL A 51 -11.09 2.77 -2.17
C VAL A 51 -10.69 1.31 -1.94
N ARG A 52 -10.11 1.02 -0.76
CA ARG A 52 -9.70 -0.32 -0.33
C ARG A 52 -10.72 -0.99 0.60
N PHE A 53 -11.52 -0.19 1.29
CA PHE A 53 -12.58 -0.68 2.17
C PHE A 53 -13.80 0.26 2.10
N ALA A 54 -15.00 -0.29 2.09
CA ALA A 54 -16.26 0.44 2.12
C ALA A 54 -17.36 -0.50 2.64
N ALA A 55 -17.45 -0.64 3.96
CA ALA A 55 -18.37 -1.54 4.64
C ALA A 55 -18.53 -1.16 6.12
N GLU A 56 -19.40 -1.86 6.84
CA GLU A 56 -19.40 -1.83 8.30
C GLU A 56 -18.19 -2.59 8.85
N GLY A 57 -17.49 -1.98 9.81
CA GLY A 57 -16.30 -2.54 10.42
C GLY A 57 -16.61 -3.73 11.33
N ALA A 58 -15.99 -4.88 11.06
CA ALA A 58 -16.12 -6.09 11.87
C ALA A 58 -14.95 -6.26 12.85
N THR A 59 -15.21 -6.85 14.02
CA THR A 59 -14.15 -7.23 14.97
C THR A 59 -13.10 -8.11 14.30
N GLY A 60 -11.82 -7.79 14.49
CA GLY A 60 -10.69 -8.51 13.86
C GLY A 60 -10.33 -8.03 12.46
N SER A 61 -11.14 -7.18 11.81
CA SER A 61 -10.83 -6.65 10.46
C SER A 61 -9.78 -5.53 10.45
N GLY A 62 -9.52 -4.90 11.60
CA GLY A 62 -8.80 -3.61 11.69
C GLY A 62 -9.70 -2.37 11.71
N PHE A 63 -11.02 -2.57 11.59
CA PHE A 63 -12.07 -1.56 11.73
C PHE A 63 -13.14 -1.95 12.78
N GLY A 64 -12.82 -2.87 13.70
CA GLY A 64 -13.73 -3.20 14.80
C GLY A 64 -14.06 -1.95 15.62
N GLY A 65 -15.34 -1.66 15.81
CA GLY A 65 -15.82 -0.45 16.51
C GLY A 65 -15.90 0.81 15.63
N TYR A 66 -15.41 0.80 14.40
CA TYR A 66 -15.39 1.99 13.52
C TYR A 66 -16.74 2.26 12.83
N GLY A 67 -17.70 1.34 12.92
CA GLY A 67 -18.99 1.46 12.24
C GLY A 67 -18.85 1.45 10.72
N LEU A 68 -19.72 2.18 10.02
CA LEU A 68 -19.59 2.34 8.57
C LEU A 68 -18.33 3.13 8.25
N THR A 69 -17.43 2.49 7.49
CA THR A 69 -16.10 3.00 7.24
C THR A 69 -15.75 2.96 5.76
N VAL A 70 -15.17 4.05 5.27
CA VAL A 70 -14.51 4.10 3.97
C VAL A 70 -13.01 4.23 4.20
N ALA A 71 -12.20 3.43 3.52
CA ALA A 71 -10.74 3.54 3.55
C ALA A 71 -10.18 3.69 2.15
N VAL A 72 -9.35 4.70 1.94
CA VAL A 72 -8.81 5.10 0.63
C VAL A 72 -7.29 5.02 0.69
N GLN A 73 -6.69 4.27 -0.22
CA GLN A 73 -5.24 4.23 -0.35
C GLN A 73 -4.76 5.29 -1.33
N ASP A 74 -3.84 6.14 -0.88
CA ASP A 74 -3.23 7.19 -1.70
C ASP A 74 -2.07 6.69 -2.58
N HIS A 75 -1.40 7.63 -3.24
CA HIS A 75 -0.26 7.34 -4.12
C HIS A 75 0.99 6.86 -3.39
N ARG A 76 1.14 7.17 -2.09
CA ARG A 76 2.26 6.74 -1.24
C ARG A 76 2.00 5.40 -0.56
N GLY A 77 0.81 4.84 -0.74
CA GLY A 77 0.37 3.58 -0.15
C GLY A 77 -0.22 3.72 1.24
N TYR A 78 -0.36 4.94 1.77
CA TYR A 78 -1.00 5.22 3.05
C TYR A 78 -2.51 5.05 2.95
N LEU A 79 -3.14 4.66 4.05
CA LEU A 79 -4.57 4.39 4.11
C LEU A 79 -5.29 5.47 4.92
N HIS A 80 -6.09 6.26 4.22
CA HIS A 80 -6.97 7.29 4.76
C HIS A 80 -8.30 6.65 5.17
N CYS A 81 -8.57 6.58 6.48
CA CYS A 81 -9.74 5.89 7.03
C CYS A 81 -10.76 6.91 7.54
N TYR A 82 -12.02 6.79 7.11
CA TYR A 82 -13.14 7.67 7.46
C TYR A 82 -14.21 6.82 8.13
N ALA A 83 -14.35 6.95 9.45
CA ALA A 83 -15.19 6.08 10.27
C ALA A 83 -16.43 6.80 10.82
N HIS A 84 -17.31 6.02 11.46
CA HIS A 84 -18.57 6.45 12.08
C HIS A 84 -19.57 7.05 11.08
N LEU A 85 -19.45 6.76 9.78
CA LEU A 85 -20.33 7.32 8.76
C LEU A 85 -21.79 6.87 8.97
N SER A 86 -22.76 7.69 8.55
CA SER A 86 -24.18 7.28 8.51
C SER A 86 -24.54 6.59 7.19
N GLN A 87 -23.83 6.96 6.11
CA GLN A 87 -24.00 6.40 4.78
C GLN A 87 -22.68 6.49 4.01
N MET A 88 -22.49 5.56 3.06
CA MET A 88 -21.37 5.55 2.11
C MET A 88 -21.89 5.84 0.70
N ALA A 89 -21.11 6.59 -0.08
CA ALA A 89 -21.40 6.96 -1.47
C ALA A 89 -20.43 6.32 -2.47
N VAL A 90 -19.52 5.46 -1.99
CA VAL A 90 -18.46 4.82 -2.79
C VAL A 90 -18.41 3.32 -2.55
N LYS A 91 -17.71 2.61 -3.43
CA LYS A 91 -17.49 1.15 -3.35
C LYS A 91 -16.02 0.77 -3.47
N VAL A 92 -15.66 -0.40 -2.96
CA VAL A 92 -14.30 -0.96 -3.06
C VAL A 92 -13.85 -1.02 -4.52
N GLY A 93 -12.58 -0.66 -4.77
CA GLY A 93 -11.96 -0.60 -6.10
C GLY A 93 -12.22 0.70 -6.86
N GLN A 94 -13.08 1.58 -6.36
CA GLN A 94 -13.34 2.87 -7.00
C GLN A 94 -12.13 3.81 -6.85
N GLN A 95 -11.69 4.40 -7.97
CA GLN A 95 -10.76 5.52 -7.95
C GLN A 95 -11.52 6.81 -7.64
N ILE A 96 -10.96 7.64 -6.77
CA ILE A 96 -11.58 8.89 -6.33
C ILE A 96 -10.60 10.05 -6.40
N LYS A 97 -11.14 11.25 -6.56
CA LYS A 97 -10.39 12.51 -6.50
C LYS A 97 -10.48 13.13 -5.10
N GLN A 98 -9.52 13.98 -4.76
CA GLN A 98 -9.64 14.87 -3.61
C GLN A 98 -10.91 15.71 -3.75
N GLY A 99 -11.62 15.92 -2.65
CA GLY A 99 -12.90 16.63 -2.60
C GLY A 99 -14.11 15.79 -3.06
N GLN A 100 -13.93 14.55 -3.51
CA GLN A 100 -15.05 13.70 -3.89
C GLN A 100 -15.85 13.23 -2.68
N LEU A 101 -17.18 13.19 -2.78
CA LEU A 101 -18.07 12.69 -1.74
C LEU A 101 -17.81 11.21 -1.43
N LEU A 102 -17.55 10.90 -0.17
CA LEU A 102 -17.37 9.52 0.33
C LEU A 102 -18.60 9.00 1.05
N GLY A 103 -19.35 9.89 1.67
CA GLY A 103 -20.47 9.53 2.53
C GLY A 103 -20.95 10.70 3.38
N ASN A 104 -21.66 10.40 4.45
CA ASN A 104 -22.22 11.38 5.36
C ASN A 104 -21.75 11.13 6.78
N GLN A 105 -21.58 12.22 7.54
CA GLN A 105 -21.29 12.16 8.96
C GLN A 105 -22.36 11.35 9.68
N GLY A 106 -21.95 10.57 10.68
CA GLY A 106 -22.86 9.75 11.45
C GLY A 106 -22.32 9.49 12.85
N SER A 107 -22.86 8.46 13.48
CA SER A 107 -22.48 8.00 14.82
C SER A 107 -22.58 6.47 14.90
N THR A 108 -22.23 5.76 13.83
CA THR A 108 -22.26 4.29 13.80
C THR A 108 -21.03 3.70 14.49
N GLY A 109 -21.15 2.46 15.01
CA GLY A 109 -20.08 1.83 15.79
C GLY A 109 -19.92 2.44 17.19
N GLU A 110 -18.70 2.41 17.72
CA GLU A 110 -18.35 2.94 19.04
C GLU A 110 -18.12 4.46 18.97
N SER A 111 -19.22 5.21 18.89
CA SER A 111 -19.21 6.68 18.86
C SER A 111 -20.11 7.27 19.95
N THR A 112 -19.69 8.38 20.55
CA THR A 112 -20.46 9.12 21.57
C THR A 112 -21.39 10.19 20.97
N GLY A 113 -21.29 10.48 19.67
CA GLY A 113 -22.13 11.45 18.98
C GLY A 113 -21.71 11.70 17.53
N PRO A 114 -22.45 12.51 16.75
CA PRO A 114 -22.16 12.69 15.33
C PRO A 114 -20.79 13.32 15.05
N HIS A 115 -19.89 12.57 14.42
CA HIS A 115 -18.58 13.02 13.94
C HIS A 115 -18.01 12.04 12.91
N VAL A 116 -16.95 12.42 12.21
CA VAL A 116 -16.09 11.48 11.47
C VAL A 116 -14.78 11.33 12.23
N HIS A 117 -14.40 10.09 12.51
CA HIS A 117 -13.06 9.75 13.00
C HIS A 117 -12.16 9.49 11.79
N TYR A 118 -11.14 10.34 11.61
CA TYR A 118 -10.25 10.32 10.46
C TYR A 118 -8.83 9.89 10.84
N GLU A 119 -8.35 8.80 10.27
CA GLU A 119 -6.98 8.30 10.49
C GLU A 119 -6.18 8.26 9.18
N VAL A 120 -4.87 8.41 9.30
CA VAL A 120 -3.92 8.13 8.22
C VAL A 120 -2.95 7.04 8.69
N ARG A 121 -3.10 5.84 8.12
CA ARG A 121 -2.30 4.66 8.47
C ARG A 121 -1.17 4.46 7.47
N LYS A 122 0.01 4.05 7.94
CA LYS A 122 1.22 3.85 7.11
C LYS A 122 1.14 2.63 6.20
N SER A 123 0.22 1.71 6.46
CA SER A 123 0.03 0.49 5.68
C SER A 123 -1.44 0.23 5.43
N SER A 124 -1.75 -0.48 4.34
CA SER A 124 -3.08 -1.00 4.03
C SER A 124 -3.20 -2.52 4.25
N THR A 125 -2.15 -3.20 4.70
CA THR A 125 -2.10 -4.66 4.92
C THR A 125 -1.10 -5.08 6.02
N PRO A 126 -1.31 -6.17 6.80
CA PRO A 126 -2.56 -6.88 7.10
C PRO A 126 -3.49 -6.07 8.02
N SER A 127 -4.78 -6.44 8.11
CA SER A 127 -5.81 -5.76 8.91
C SER A 127 -5.91 -4.24 8.69
N TYR A 128 -5.77 -3.81 7.44
CA TYR A 128 -5.81 -2.40 7.04
C TYR A 128 -4.87 -1.49 7.85
N GLY A 129 -3.70 -2.01 8.22
CA GLY A 129 -2.67 -1.24 8.95
C GLY A 129 -3.07 -0.84 10.37
N TYR A 130 -4.05 -1.52 10.98
CA TYR A 130 -4.44 -1.26 12.36
C TYR A 130 -3.25 -1.43 13.32
N THR A 131 -3.10 -0.49 14.25
CA THR A 131 -2.10 -0.49 15.31
C THR A 131 -2.71 0.05 16.58
N ALA A 132 -2.31 -0.47 17.74
CA ALA A 132 -2.69 0.10 19.03
C ALA A 132 -1.81 1.30 19.44
N SER A 133 -0.67 1.51 18.77
CA SER A 133 0.31 2.56 19.07
C SER A 133 0.53 3.52 17.90
N GLU A 134 1.22 4.62 18.17
CA GLU A 134 1.61 5.65 17.20
C GLU A 134 2.41 5.14 15.99
N ASN A 135 3.09 3.99 16.12
CA ASN A 135 4.05 3.52 15.11
C ASN A 135 3.43 3.27 13.73
N GLY A 136 2.16 2.88 13.66
CA GLY A 136 1.46 2.58 12.40
C GLY A 136 0.59 3.71 11.84
N VAL A 137 0.53 4.85 12.52
CA VAL A 137 -0.25 6.02 12.09
C VAL A 137 0.63 7.27 11.98
N VAL A 138 0.11 8.29 11.31
CA VAL A 138 0.72 9.62 11.25
C VAL A 138 -0.32 10.67 11.60
N ASP A 139 0.14 11.83 12.07
CA ASP A 139 -0.74 12.98 12.27
C ASP A 139 -1.42 13.35 10.94
N PRO A 140 -2.75 13.27 10.83
CA PRO A 140 -3.44 13.52 9.58
C PRO A 140 -3.30 14.96 9.09
N GLY A 141 -3.22 15.93 9.99
CA GLY A 141 -3.08 17.35 9.65
C GLY A 141 -1.70 17.65 9.07
N ILE A 142 -0.64 17.14 9.71
CA ILE A 142 0.74 17.29 9.21
C ILE A 142 0.90 16.59 7.87
N TYR A 143 0.37 15.37 7.74
CA TYR A 143 0.46 14.61 6.49
C TYR A 143 -0.19 15.37 5.33
N LEU A 144 -1.46 15.80 5.49
CA LEU A 144 -2.18 16.53 4.44
C LEU A 144 -1.51 17.86 4.10
N GLN A 145 -1.02 18.61 5.09
CA GLN A 145 -0.27 19.84 4.82
C GLN A 145 0.99 19.58 4.01
N SER A 146 1.70 18.47 4.27
CA SER A 146 2.89 18.12 3.48
C SER A 146 2.51 17.83 2.02
N GLU A 147 1.45 17.08 1.78
CA GLU A 147 0.97 16.76 0.43
C GLU A 147 0.42 17.99 -0.31
N TYR A 148 -0.30 18.87 0.40
CA TYR A 148 -0.87 20.08 -0.18
C TYR A 148 0.23 21.12 -0.46
N ASN A 149 1.22 21.28 0.42
CA ASN A 149 2.31 22.20 0.16
C ASN A 149 3.25 21.69 -0.95
N SER A 150 3.42 20.37 -1.08
CA SER A 150 4.13 19.78 -2.23
C SER A 150 3.41 19.97 -3.56
N THR A 151 2.11 20.30 -3.55
CA THR A 151 1.32 20.62 -4.76
C THR A 151 1.19 22.11 -5.04
N VAL A 152 1.65 23.00 -4.13
CA VAL A 152 1.56 24.47 -4.27
C VAL A 152 2.81 25.11 -4.91
N GLU A 153 3.88 24.35 -5.18
CA GLU A 153 4.94 24.80 -6.10
C GLU A 153 4.76 24.21 -7.50
N GLY A 154 3.80 24.75 -8.23
CA GLY A 154 3.78 24.70 -9.69
C GLY A 154 3.66 26.13 -10.21
N PRO A 155 4.69 26.74 -10.83
CA PRO A 155 4.42 27.89 -11.69
C PRO A 155 3.44 27.45 -12.78
N GLU A 156 2.61 28.38 -13.28
CA GLU A 156 1.69 28.19 -14.42
C GLU A 156 2.19 27.10 -15.38
N GLU A 157 1.33 26.14 -15.73
CA GLU A 157 1.62 25.00 -16.61
C GLU A 157 2.49 25.41 -17.81
N THR A 158 3.81 25.38 -17.60
CA THR A 158 4.76 25.53 -18.67
C THR A 158 4.86 24.14 -19.28
N PRO A 159 4.58 23.97 -20.57
CA PRO A 159 4.64 22.66 -21.19
C PRO A 159 6.05 22.11 -20.98
N MET A 160 6.11 20.93 -20.34
CA MET A 160 7.34 20.24 -19.95
C MET A 160 8.42 20.41 -21.00
N THR A 161 9.56 20.96 -20.59
CA THR A 161 10.64 21.31 -21.51
C THR A 161 11.11 20.05 -22.25
N MET A 162 11.67 20.21 -23.44
CA MET A 162 12.18 19.07 -24.21
C MET A 162 13.23 18.28 -23.42
N GLU A 163 14.03 18.96 -22.60
CA GLU A 163 15.05 18.33 -21.77
C GLU A 163 14.44 17.48 -20.63
N GLU A 164 13.38 17.96 -19.97
CA GLU A 164 12.66 17.19 -18.95
C GLU A 164 11.93 15.99 -19.54
N ARG A 165 11.37 16.13 -20.75
CA ARG A 165 10.78 15.03 -21.53
C ARG A 165 11.80 13.94 -21.84
N GLU A 166 13.02 14.34 -22.20
CA GLU A 166 14.09 13.39 -22.49
C GLU A 166 14.58 12.70 -21.22
N ARG A 167 14.70 13.41 -20.10
CA ARG A 167 15.06 12.83 -18.80
C ARG A 167 14.03 11.82 -18.31
N LEU A 168 12.74 12.12 -18.43
CA LEU A 168 11.67 11.18 -18.07
C LEU A 168 11.68 9.93 -18.95
N ARG A 169 11.82 10.07 -20.28
CA ARG A 169 11.96 8.91 -21.19
C ARG A 169 13.20 8.08 -20.88
N ALA A 170 14.30 8.72 -20.49
CA ALA A 170 15.50 8.01 -20.07
C ALA A 170 15.28 7.24 -18.76
N MET A 171 14.56 7.82 -17.81
CA MET A 171 14.21 7.18 -16.55
C MET A 171 13.21 6.04 -16.74
N GLU A 172 12.20 6.19 -17.60
CA GLU A 172 11.27 5.12 -18.00
C GLU A 172 12.02 3.94 -18.61
N LYS A 173 12.92 4.18 -19.57
CA LYS A 173 13.77 3.14 -20.16
C LYS A 173 14.64 2.45 -19.11
N MET A 174 15.15 3.20 -18.14
CA MET A 174 15.94 2.64 -17.05
C MET A 174 15.09 1.74 -16.15
N LEU A 175 13.88 2.16 -15.77
CA LEU A 175 12.94 1.35 -15.00
C LEU A 175 12.51 0.09 -15.76
N GLU A 176 12.21 0.21 -17.05
CA GLU A 176 11.90 -0.94 -17.90
C GLU A 176 13.08 -1.92 -17.92
N SER A 177 14.31 -1.43 -18.11
CA SER A 177 15.51 -2.27 -18.10
C SER A 177 15.73 -2.98 -16.77
N GLN A 178 15.50 -2.29 -15.65
CA GLN A 178 15.62 -2.88 -14.31
C GLN A 178 14.52 -3.90 -14.05
N SER A 179 13.28 -3.64 -14.46
CA SER A 179 12.16 -4.57 -14.31
C SER A 179 12.37 -5.85 -15.13
N ALA A 180 12.87 -5.72 -16.37
CA ALA A 180 13.24 -6.84 -17.22
C ALA A 180 14.40 -7.65 -16.60
N TRP A 181 15.42 -6.98 -16.05
CA TRP A 181 16.53 -7.64 -15.36
C TRP A 181 16.06 -8.43 -14.13
N ILE A 182 15.16 -7.88 -13.32
CA ILE A 182 14.57 -8.57 -12.16
C ILE A 182 13.75 -9.78 -12.60
N GLN A 183 12.96 -9.67 -13.68
CA GLN A 183 12.21 -10.81 -14.23
C GLN A 183 13.15 -11.90 -14.76
N GLN A 184 14.22 -11.52 -15.47
CA GLN A 184 15.22 -12.47 -15.95
C GLN A 184 15.92 -13.20 -14.80
N GLN A 185 16.29 -12.51 -13.73
CA GLN A 185 16.86 -13.13 -12.53
C GLN A 185 15.89 -14.13 -11.88
N LYS A 186 14.59 -13.80 -11.80
CA LYS A 186 13.56 -14.74 -11.32
C LYS A 186 13.42 -15.98 -12.20
N ASN A 187 13.55 -15.83 -13.53
CA ASN A 187 13.54 -16.97 -14.44
C ASN A 187 14.78 -17.86 -14.25
N ILE A 188 15.95 -17.28 -14.01
CA ILE A 188 17.20 -18.05 -13.76
C ILE A 188 17.15 -18.79 -12.42
N SER A 189 16.48 -18.24 -11.41
CA SER A 189 16.39 -18.86 -10.08
C SER A 189 15.29 -19.92 -9.95
N SER A 190 14.34 -19.97 -10.89
CA SER A 190 13.20 -20.89 -10.87
C SER A 190 12.81 -21.34 -12.29
N MET A 191 13.75 -21.96 -13.01
CA MET A 191 13.51 -22.50 -14.35
C MET A 191 13.10 -23.98 -14.32
N ALA A 192 12.29 -24.39 -15.29
CA ALA A 192 12.03 -25.80 -15.57
C ALA A 192 13.34 -26.53 -15.95
N CYS A 193 13.35 -27.86 -15.80
CA CYS A 193 14.50 -28.66 -16.16
C CYS A 193 14.92 -28.43 -17.62
N PRO A 194 16.13 -27.90 -17.88
CA PRO A 194 16.61 -27.69 -19.24
C PRO A 194 17.02 -29.02 -19.87
N SER A 195 16.94 -29.12 -21.21
CA SER A 195 17.25 -30.35 -21.96
C SER A 195 18.63 -30.94 -21.67
N TRP A 196 19.64 -30.09 -21.40
CA TRP A 196 20.98 -30.54 -21.03
C TRP A 196 21.10 -31.15 -19.63
N ALA A 197 20.11 -30.95 -18.76
CA ALA A 197 20.03 -31.53 -17.43
C ALA A 197 19.03 -32.68 -17.32
N GLU A 198 18.28 -32.96 -18.38
CA GLU A 198 17.13 -33.88 -18.35
C GLU A 198 17.53 -35.31 -17.93
N GLU A 199 18.68 -35.79 -18.39
CA GLU A 199 19.17 -37.13 -18.04
C GLU A 199 19.54 -37.24 -16.55
N ALA A 200 20.23 -36.22 -16.03
CA ALA A 200 20.56 -36.13 -14.61
C ALA A 200 19.29 -35.96 -13.76
N TYR A 201 18.32 -35.16 -14.23
CA TYR A 201 17.04 -34.98 -13.58
C TYR A 201 16.27 -36.28 -13.46
N ARG A 202 16.14 -37.05 -14.55
CA ARG A 202 15.48 -38.38 -14.52
C ARG A 202 16.15 -39.34 -13.53
N TYR A 203 17.47 -39.30 -13.42
CA TYR A 203 18.21 -40.14 -12.48
C TYR A 203 17.97 -39.76 -11.01
N TYR A 204 17.92 -38.47 -10.69
CA TYR A 204 17.67 -37.98 -9.33
C TYR A 204 16.20 -37.66 -9.02
N GLN A 205 15.28 -37.87 -9.96
CA GLN A 205 13.86 -37.51 -9.86
C GLN A 205 13.18 -37.97 -8.55
N PRO A 206 13.46 -39.18 -8.01
CA PRO A 206 12.89 -39.61 -6.72
C PRO A 206 13.31 -38.76 -5.51
N PHE A 207 14.38 -37.96 -5.63
CA PHE A 207 14.96 -37.15 -4.56
C PHE A 207 14.70 -35.65 -4.71
N ILE A 208 14.02 -35.24 -5.79
CA ILE A 208 13.75 -33.84 -6.10
C ILE A 208 12.26 -33.57 -5.84
N MET A 209 11.98 -32.63 -4.93
CA MET A 209 10.60 -32.32 -4.51
C MET A 209 9.85 -31.39 -5.48
N ASN A 210 10.58 -30.55 -6.24
CA ASN A 210 9.99 -29.58 -7.17
C ASN A 210 10.50 -29.82 -8.60
N ASP A 211 9.65 -29.59 -9.60
CA ASP A 211 9.98 -29.73 -11.03
C ASP A 211 10.71 -28.51 -11.61
N THR A 212 10.91 -27.46 -10.80
CA THR A 212 11.69 -26.26 -11.13
C THR A 212 12.90 -26.09 -10.20
N GLY A 213 13.94 -25.45 -10.71
CA GLY A 213 15.18 -25.19 -9.98
C GLY A 213 15.99 -24.07 -10.61
N SER A 214 16.98 -23.55 -9.87
CA SER A 214 17.89 -22.54 -10.42
C SER A 214 18.84 -23.15 -11.46
N TYR A 215 19.42 -22.31 -12.32
CA TYR A 215 20.45 -22.76 -13.27
C TYR A 215 21.62 -23.50 -12.58
N ASP A 216 22.09 -22.99 -11.43
CA ASP A 216 23.17 -23.62 -10.68
C ASP A 216 22.76 -24.95 -10.06
N PHE A 217 21.51 -25.08 -9.62
CA PHE A 217 20.96 -26.36 -9.16
C PHE A 217 21.02 -27.41 -10.28
N TRP A 218 20.54 -27.08 -11.48
CA TRP A 218 20.59 -27.97 -12.64
C TRP A 218 22.03 -28.32 -13.04
N ARG A 219 22.94 -27.34 -12.98
CA ARG A 219 24.36 -27.53 -13.29
C ARG A 219 25.03 -28.48 -12.30
N LEU A 220 24.78 -28.30 -10.99
CA LEU A 220 25.31 -29.18 -9.95
C LEU A 220 24.78 -30.60 -10.10
N LEU A 221 23.49 -30.74 -10.41
CA LEU A 221 22.86 -32.04 -10.64
C LEU A 221 23.57 -32.82 -11.77
N VAL A 222 23.88 -32.14 -12.88
CA VAL A 222 24.62 -32.74 -14.01
C VAL A 222 26.06 -33.09 -13.64
N ILE A 223 26.74 -32.23 -12.86
CA ILE A 223 28.11 -32.52 -12.39
C ILE A 223 28.12 -33.77 -11.51
N MET A 224 27.16 -33.89 -10.58
CA MET A 224 27.03 -35.05 -9.70
C MET A 224 26.73 -36.32 -10.50
N TYR A 225 25.77 -36.26 -11.42
CA TYR A 225 25.43 -37.37 -12.31
C TYR A 225 26.65 -37.86 -13.12
N ARG A 226 27.39 -36.96 -13.75
CA ARG A 226 28.58 -37.31 -14.54
C ARG A 226 29.67 -37.95 -13.68
N LYS A 227 29.86 -37.46 -12.46
CA LYS A 227 30.83 -38.02 -11.51
C LYS A 227 30.45 -39.44 -11.09
N GLU A 228 29.18 -39.69 -10.78
CA GLU A 228 28.68 -41.02 -10.43
C GLU A 228 28.77 -42.02 -11.58
N LYS A 229 28.53 -41.57 -12.82
CA LYS A 229 28.58 -42.42 -14.02
C LYS A 229 29.98 -42.54 -14.64
N GLY A 230 30.99 -41.85 -14.09
CA GLY A 230 32.36 -41.86 -14.64
C GLY A 230 32.49 -41.23 -16.03
N ILE A 231 31.56 -40.33 -16.41
CA ILE A 231 31.55 -39.68 -17.73
C ILE A 231 32.59 -38.56 -17.76
N LYS A 232 33.61 -38.70 -18.62
CA LYS A 232 34.63 -37.65 -18.84
C LYS A 232 34.18 -36.71 -19.96
N VAL A 233 34.21 -35.41 -19.71
CA VAL A 233 33.93 -34.39 -20.73
C VAL A 233 35.17 -34.24 -21.60
N SER A 234 35.09 -34.56 -22.89
CA SER A 234 36.13 -34.20 -23.86
C SER A 234 36.04 -32.71 -24.18
N SER A 235 37.11 -31.96 -23.94
CA SER A 235 37.20 -30.55 -24.31
C SER A 235 37.41 -30.43 -25.83
N SER A 236 36.35 -30.21 -26.59
CA SER A 236 36.45 -29.67 -27.95
C SER A 236 36.23 -28.16 -27.91
N SER A 237 37.24 -27.44 -28.35
CA SER A 237 37.31 -25.99 -28.55
C SER A 237 36.43 -25.48 -29.70
N SER A 238 36.23 -24.15 -29.69
CA SER A 238 35.91 -23.20 -30.78
C SER A 238 34.45 -22.93 -31.14
N GLY A 239 34.13 -21.63 -31.22
CA GLY A 239 32.89 -21.03 -31.71
C GLY A 239 32.57 -19.72 -31.02
#